data_AF-A0A522AZ24-F1
#
_entry.id   AF-A0A522AZ24-F1
#
_cell.length_a   1.000
_cell.length_b   1.000
_cell.length_c   1.000
_cell.angle_alpha   90.00
_cell.angle_beta   90.00
_cell.angle_gamma   90.00
#
_symmetry.space_group_name_H-M   'P 1'
#
loop_
_entity.id
_entity.type
_entity.pdbx_description
1 polymer ?
#
loop_
_entity_poly.entity_id
_entity_poly.type
_entity_poly.pdbx_seq_one_letter_code
_entity_poly.pdbx_strand_id
1 'polypeptide(L)'
;MSGQARSPGNVEVAVSDSQSAAVPFAAQAVSFHEMLATGKIPDGLLSSPYVAEQFVERLVHYVLSIPAGSYSMANLSKLLEQVDPRQQVSFFKKLKETSPESLKHFAPLYYGFMSEFSDLLFT
;
A
#
# COMPACT_ATOMS: atom_id res chain seq x y z
N MET A 1 -64.17 -11.73 -35.33
CA MET A 1 -63.45 -12.40 -34.22
C MET A 1 -62.05 -11.83 -34.20
N SER A 2 -61.77 -11.11 -33.13
CA SER A 2 -60.61 -10.25 -32.92
C SER A 2 -59.36 -11.04 -32.51
N GLY A 3 -58.18 -10.42 -32.69
CA GLY A 3 -57.03 -10.63 -31.81
C GLY A 3 -55.81 -11.32 -32.44
N GLN A 4 -55.07 -10.59 -33.27
CA GLN A 4 -53.69 -10.95 -33.63
C GLN A 4 -52.78 -10.64 -32.42
N ALA A 5 -52.30 -11.68 -31.76
CA ALA A 5 -51.41 -11.57 -30.60
C ALA A 5 -50.03 -11.04 -31.04
N ARG A 6 -49.71 -9.82 -30.58
CA ARG A 6 -48.37 -9.22 -30.65
C ARG A 6 -47.43 -9.97 -29.70
N SER A 7 -46.32 -10.49 -30.21
CA SER A 7 -45.15 -10.87 -29.42
C SER A 7 -44.46 -9.61 -28.91
N PRO A 8 -44.22 -9.42 -27.60
CA PRO A 8 -43.28 -8.43 -27.14
C PRO A 8 -41.87 -9.01 -27.24
N GLY A 9 -41.05 -8.40 -28.11
CA GLY A 9 -39.62 -8.64 -28.15
C GLY A 9 -39.01 -8.25 -26.81
N ASN A 10 -38.43 -9.25 -26.15
CA ASN A 10 -37.64 -9.11 -24.94
C ASN A 10 -36.33 -8.39 -25.29
N VAL A 11 -36.26 -7.08 -25.04
CA VAL A 11 -34.98 -6.35 -25.04
C VAL A 11 -34.82 -5.76 -23.65
N GLU A 12 -34.69 -6.66 -22.66
CA GLU A 12 -34.23 -6.28 -21.34
C GLU A 12 -32.70 -6.35 -21.33
N VAL A 13 -32.15 -5.19 -21.00
CA VAL A 13 -30.76 -4.82 -20.79
C VAL A 13 -29.95 -5.92 -20.10
N ALA A 14 -28.90 -6.38 -20.78
CA ALA A 14 -27.70 -6.83 -20.10
C ALA A 14 -26.54 -6.05 -20.69
N VAL A 15 -26.32 -4.85 -20.15
CA VAL A 15 -25.00 -4.25 -20.12
C VAL A 15 -24.13 -5.28 -19.42
N SER A 16 -23.36 -6.05 -20.17
CA SER A 16 -22.25 -6.81 -19.62
C SER A 16 -21.17 -5.79 -19.26
N ASP A 17 -21.41 -5.08 -18.16
CA ASP A 17 -20.36 -4.44 -17.37
C ASP A 17 -19.50 -5.57 -16.82
N SER A 18 -18.64 -6.07 -17.69
CA SER A 18 -17.60 -7.03 -17.33
C SER A 18 -16.45 -6.25 -16.72
N GLN A 19 -16.73 -5.37 -15.75
CA GLN A 19 -15.72 -5.03 -14.76
C GLN A 19 -15.51 -6.33 -13.97
N SER A 20 -14.55 -7.14 -14.41
CA SER A 20 -13.87 -8.05 -13.51
C SER A 20 -13.50 -7.20 -12.30
N ALA A 21 -14.21 -7.39 -11.18
CA ALA A 21 -13.96 -6.65 -9.96
C ALA A 21 -12.53 -6.99 -9.54
N ALA A 22 -11.59 -6.13 -9.94
CA ALA A 22 -10.19 -6.30 -9.64
C ALA A 22 -10.08 -6.39 -8.11
N VAL A 23 -9.44 -7.46 -7.63
CA VAL A 23 -9.24 -7.66 -6.19
C VAL A 23 -8.60 -6.38 -5.63
N PRO A 24 -9.18 -5.74 -4.60
CA PRO A 24 -8.64 -4.50 -4.07
C PRO A 24 -7.22 -4.75 -3.58
N PHE A 25 -6.32 -3.76 -3.73
CA PHE A 25 -4.92 -3.90 -3.35
C PHE A 25 -4.72 -4.43 -1.93
N ALA A 26 -5.60 -4.03 -0.99
CA ALA A 26 -5.62 -4.52 0.38
C ALA A 26 -5.75 -6.07 0.48
N ALA A 27 -6.43 -6.71 -0.45
CA ALA A 27 -6.64 -8.16 -0.52
C ALA A 27 -5.64 -8.89 -1.44
N GLN A 28 -4.72 -8.18 -2.09
CA GLN A 28 -3.70 -8.78 -2.95
C GLN A 28 -2.52 -9.30 -2.12
N ALA A 29 -1.88 -10.38 -2.57
CA ALA A 29 -0.61 -10.83 -2.00
C ALA A 29 0.51 -9.88 -2.43
N VAL A 30 1.21 -9.29 -1.46
CA VAL A 30 2.31 -8.35 -1.70
C VAL A 30 3.62 -8.96 -1.21
N SER A 31 4.60 -9.11 -2.11
CA SER A 31 5.89 -9.74 -1.82
C SER A 31 6.86 -8.80 -1.08
N PHE A 32 6.53 -8.40 0.16
CA PHE A 32 7.40 -7.51 0.95
C PHE A 32 8.80 -8.08 1.18
N HIS A 33 8.92 -9.40 1.32
CA HIS A 33 10.22 -10.07 1.42
C HIS A 33 11.15 -9.73 0.24
N GLU A 34 10.66 -9.83 -0.99
CA GLU A 34 11.44 -9.58 -2.21
C GLU A 34 11.79 -8.09 -2.35
N MET A 35 10.83 -7.21 -2.05
CA MET A 35 11.06 -5.77 -2.04
C MET A 35 12.12 -5.39 -1.00
N LEU A 36 12.09 -5.97 0.19
CA LEU A 36 13.08 -5.72 1.26
C LEU A 36 14.45 -6.37 0.95
N ALA A 37 14.48 -7.47 0.21
CA ALA A 37 15.72 -8.08 -0.26
C ALA A 37 16.42 -7.23 -1.33
N THR A 38 15.65 -6.56 -2.20
CA THR A 38 16.18 -5.77 -3.33
C THR A 38 16.28 -4.27 -3.04
N GLY A 39 15.53 -3.78 -2.06
CA GLY A 39 15.35 -2.35 -1.81
C GLY A 39 14.53 -1.65 -2.89
N LYS A 40 13.69 -2.35 -3.65
CA LYS A 40 12.95 -1.80 -4.80
C LYS A 40 11.46 -2.08 -4.75
N ILE A 41 10.67 -1.07 -5.10
CA ILE A 41 9.24 -1.19 -5.32
C ILE A 41 9.00 -1.44 -6.82
N PRO A 42 8.20 -2.45 -7.20
CA PRO A 42 7.84 -2.66 -8.60
C PRO A 42 7.19 -1.43 -9.23
N ASP A 43 7.60 -1.13 -10.47
CA ASP A 43 7.02 -0.03 -11.24
C ASP A 43 5.49 -0.19 -11.36
N GLY A 44 4.78 0.93 -11.20
CA GLY A 44 3.31 0.95 -11.26
C GLY A 44 2.61 0.38 -10.03
N LEU A 45 3.32 -0.17 -9.02
CA LEU A 45 2.70 -0.64 -7.79
C LEU A 45 2.04 0.53 -7.04
N LEU A 46 2.77 1.63 -6.84
CA LEU A 46 2.26 2.83 -6.17
C LEU A 46 1.50 3.74 -7.15
N SER A 47 0.51 3.17 -7.84
CA SER A 47 -0.26 3.85 -8.89
C SER A 47 -1.25 4.89 -8.40
N SER A 48 -1.57 4.91 -7.10
CA SER A 48 -2.54 5.86 -6.52
C SER A 48 -2.26 6.14 -5.04
N PRO A 49 -2.78 7.25 -4.48
CA PRO A 49 -2.65 7.56 -3.05
C PRO A 49 -3.18 6.45 -2.15
N TYR A 50 -4.35 5.88 -2.50
CA TYR A 50 -4.93 4.76 -1.75
C TYR A 50 -3.99 3.55 -1.72
N VAL A 51 -3.40 3.17 -2.86
CA VAL A 51 -2.47 2.04 -2.92
C VAL A 51 -1.21 2.32 -2.11
N ALA A 52 -0.70 3.56 -2.15
CA ALA A 52 0.45 3.95 -1.35
C ALA A 52 0.18 3.89 0.17
N GLU A 53 -0.99 4.33 0.62
CA GLU A 53 -1.41 4.22 2.02
C GLU A 53 -1.51 2.76 2.49
N GLN A 54 -2.15 1.92 1.68
CA GLN A 54 -2.30 0.49 1.97
C GLN A 54 -0.94 -0.23 1.93
N PHE A 55 -0.06 0.15 1.01
CA PHE A 55 1.29 -0.37 0.93
C PHE A 55 2.07 -0.07 2.21
N VAL A 56 2.08 1.19 2.66
CA VAL A 56 2.80 1.61 3.87
C VAL A 56 2.24 0.93 5.10
N GLU A 57 0.93 0.85 5.25
CA GLU A 57 0.29 0.16 6.37
C GLU A 57 0.75 -1.30 6.46
N ARG A 58 0.66 -2.01 5.35
CA ARG A 58 1.03 -3.42 5.28
C ARG A 58 2.53 -3.63 5.43
N LEU A 59 3.36 -2.70 4.95
CA LEU A 59 4.80 -2.73 5.16
C LEU A 59 5.14 -2.61 6.65
N VAL A 60 4.51 -1.69 7.40
CA VAL A 60 4.70 -1.56 8.86
C VAL A 60 4.34 -2.86 9.57
N HIS A 61 3.19 -3.44 9.25
CA HIS A 61 2.80 -4.73 9.84
C HIS A 61 3.80 -5.84 9.49
N TYR A 62 4.28 -5.88 8.24
CA TYR A 62 5.24 -6.88 7.81
C TYR A 62 6.55 -6.78 8.58
N VAL A 63 7.18 -5.61 8.63
CA VAL A 63 8.48 -5.42 9.31
C VAL A 63 8.42 -5.65 10.82
N LEU A 64 7.26 -5.41 11.45
CA LEU A 64 7.03 -5.70 12.86
C LEU A 64 6.74 -7.18 13.14
N SER A 65 6.25 -7.93 12.15
CA SER A 65 5.86 -9.34 12.32
C SER A 65 7.00 -10.34 12.12
N ILE A 66 8.09 -9.93 11.46
CA ILE A 66 9.25 -10.78 11.18
C ILE A 66 10.40 -10.50 12.15
N PRO A 67 11.29 -11.47 12.43
CA PRO A 67 12.43 -11.28 13.31
C PRO A 67 13.35 -10.15 12.84
N ALA A 68 13.92 -9.41 13.78
CA ALA A 68 14.95 -8.43 13.49
C ALA A 68 16.13 -9.09 12.73
N GLY A 69 16.67 -8.40 11.73
CA GLY A 69 17.74 -8.92 10.86
C GLY A 69 17.26 -9.73 9.66
N SER A 70 15.95 -10.00 9.53
CA SER A 70 15.37 -10.66 8.34
C SER A 70 15.46 -9.81 7.06
N TYR A 71 15.76 -8.52 7.20
CA TYR A 71 16.05 -7.61 6.10
C TYR A 71 17.12 -6.60 6.53
N SER A 72 17.77 -5.98 5.54
CA SER A 72 18.74 -4.91 5.76
C SER A 72 18.05 -3.57 5.95
N MET A 73 18.47 -2.80 6.95
CA MET A 73 18.01 -1.42 7.13
C MET A 73 18.32 -0.55 5.92
N ALA A 74 19.44 -0.78 5.22
CA ALA A 74 19.77 -0.04 4.02
C ALA A 74 18.78 -0.28 2.86
N ASN A 75 18.24 -1.50 2.75
CA ASN A 75 17.22 -1.79 1.74
C ASN A 75 15.86 -1.25 2.14
N LEU A 76 15.54 -1.25 3.44
CA LEU A 76 14.35 -0.57 3.94
C LEU A 76 14.43 0.94 3.67
N SER A 77 15.58 1.59 3.88
CA SER A 77 15.78 2.99 3.47
C SER A 77 15.45 3.20 2.00
N LYS A 78 16.07 2.40 1.13
CA LYS A 78 15.88 2.50 -0.33
C LYS A 78 14.43 2.34 -0.74
N LEU A 79 13.69 1.43 -0.10
CA LEU A 79 12.25 1.30 -0.34
C LEU A 79 11.49 2.56 0.07
N LEU A 80 11.76 3.09 1.26
CA LEU A 80 11.07 4.28 1.76
C LEU A 80 11.38 5.51 0.89
N GLU A 81 12.60 5.66 0.38
CA GLU A 81 12.98 6.73 -0.56
C GLU A 81 12.16 6.73 -1.87
N GLN A 82 11.59 5.59 -2.27
CA GLN A 82 10.71 5.47 -3.45
C GLN A 82 9.25 5.80 -3.15
N VAL A 83 8.89 5.96 -1.87
CA VAL A 83 7.54 6.27 -1.41
C VAL A 83 7.39 7.79 -1.28
N ASP A 84 6.20 8.32 -1.56
CA ASP A 84 5.89 9.75 -1.36
C ASP A 84 6.24 10.21 0.07
N PRO A 85 6.82 11.41 0.27
CA PRO A 85 7.18 11.93 1.59
C PRO A 85 6.08 11.84 2.66
N ARG A 86 4.82 12.11 2.31
CA ARG A 86 3.70 12.03 3.28
C ARG A 86 3.46 10.59 3.74
N GLN A 87 3.67 9.64 2.84
CA GLN A 87 3.55 8.22 3.11
C GLN A 87 4.77 7.70 3.90
N GLN A 88 5.96 8.26 3.67
CA GLN A 88 7.12 8.01 4.55
C GLN A 88 6.89 8.51 5.99
N VAL A 89 6.33 9.72 6.16
CA VAL A 89 5.91 10.21 7.50
C VAL A 89 4.92 9.22 8.13
N SER A 90 3.95 8.77 7.34
CA SER A 90 2.91 7.84 7.79
C SER A 90 3.49 6.49 8.21
N PHE A 91 4.56 6.00 7.57
CA PHE A 91 5.28 4.80 7.98
C PHE A 91 5.79 4.93 9.42
N PHE A 92 6.56 5.99 9.71
CA PHE A 92 7.13 6.18 11.04
C PHE A 92 6.08 6.49 12.11
N LYS A 93 5.02 7.23 11.75
CA LYS A 93 3.88 7.46 12.64
C LYS A 93 3.19 6.15 13.02
N LYS A 94 2.83 5.32 12.03
CA LYS A 94 2.21 4.01 12.27
C LYS A 94 3.13 3.06 13.03
N LEU A 95 4.43 3.07 12.73
CA LEU A 95 5.43 2.27 13.44
C LEU A 95 5.46 2.64 14.94
N LYS A 96 5.49 3.94 15.25
CA LYS A 96 5.44 4.46 16.63
C LYS A 96 4.12 4.13 17.33
N GLU A 97 3.00 4.27 16.63
CA GLU A 97 1.65 3.97 17.15
C GLU A 97 1.47 2.47 17.43
N THR A 98 1.98 1.60 16.55
CA THR A 98 1.83 0.14 16.65
C THR A 98 2.82 -0.48 17.65
N SER A 99 4.07 -0.02 17.66
CA SER A 99 5.10 -0.52 18.55
C SER A 99 6.13 0.56 18.87
N PRO A 100 5.92 1.38 19.92
CA PRO A 100 6.83 2.46 20.27
C PRO A 100 8.23 1.96 20.66
N GLU A 101 8.34 0.75 21.20
CA GLU A 101 9.63 0.15 21.54
C GLU A 101 10.46 -0.21 20.31
N SER A 102 9.78 -0.54 19.19
CA SER A 102 10.43 -0.89 17.95
C SER A 102 11.25 0.26 17.37
N LEU A 103 10.88 1.53 17.65
CA LEU A 103 11.57 2.72 17.16
C LEU A 103 13.08 2.70 17.41
N LYS A 104 13.55 2.06 18.49
CA LYS A 104 14.98 1.92 18.80
C LYS A 104 15.72 1.17 17.70
N HIS A 105 15.09 0.16 17.08
CA HIS A 105 15.65 -0.62 15.98
C HIS A 105 15.65 0.16 14.66
N PHE A 106 14.74 1.11 14.50
CA PHE A 106 14.63 1.97 13.32
C PHE A 106 15.27 3.34 13.54
N ALA A 107 15.93 3.58 14.68
CA ALA A 107 16.43 4.88 15.09
C ALA A 107 17.32 5.56 14.03
N PRO A 108 18.28 4.88 13.36
CA PRO A 108 19.07 5.50 12.29
C PRO A 108 18.21 6.06 11.16
N LEU A 109 17.14 5.34 10.78
CA LEU A 109 16.20 5.77 9.74
C LEU A 109 15.32 6.90 10.23
N TYR A 110 14.77 6.75 11.44
CA TYR A 110 13.87 7.72 12.04
C TYR A 110 14.53 9.08 12.27
N TYR A 111 15.79 9.11 12.71
CA TYR A 111 16.52 10.36 12.93
C TYR A 111 16.95 11.03 11.63
N GLY A 112 17.39 10.25 10.63
CA GLY A 112 17.64 10.79 9.29
C GLY A 112 16.38 11.41 8.71
N PHE A 113 15.27 10.68 8.78
CA PHE A 113 13.96 11.14 8.35
C PHE A 113 13.48 12.40 9.09
N MET A 114 13.57 12.42 10.42
CA MET A 114 13.22 13.59 11.24
C MET A 114 14.01 14.84 10.84
N SER A 115 15.27 14.68 10.42
CA SER A 115 16.09 15.79 9.95
C SER A 115 15.68 16.29 8.57
N GLU A 116 15.16 15.42 7.70
CA GLU A 116 14.77 15.78 6.32
C GLU A 116 13.34 16.31 6.21
N PHE A 117 12.43 15.84 7.06
CA PHE A 117 10.99 16.12 6.96
C PHE A 117 10.43 16.86 8.18
N SER A 118 11.27 17.55 8.94
CA SER A 118 10.85 18.33 10.11
C SER A 118 9.67 19.25 9.80
N ASP A 119 9.67 19.90 8.64
CA ASP A 119 8.60 20.83 8.24
C ASP A 119 7.28 20.14 7.90
N LEU A 120 7.33 18.89 7.42
CA LEU A 120 6.15 18.06 7.09
C LEU A 120 5.51 17.42 8.32
N LEU A 121 6.21 17.43 9.47
CA LEU A 121 5.71 16.85 10.72
C LEU A 121 4.86 17.82 11.55
N PHE A 122 4.90 19.12 11.24
CA PHE A 122 4.21 20.17 11.99
C PHE A 122 3.16 20.97 11.17
N THR A 123 2.85 20.54 9.95
CA THR A 123 1.75 21.10 9.12
C THR A 123 0.50 20.24 9.19
#